data_AF-A0A947RTP6-F1
#
_entry.id   AF-A0A947RTP6-F1
#
_cell.length_a   1.000
_cell.length_b   1.000
_cell.length_c   1.000
_cell.angle_alpha   90.00
_cell.angle_beta   90.00
_cell.angle_gamma   90.00
#
_symmetry.space_group_name_H-M   'P 1'
#
loop_
_entity.id
_entity.type
_entity.pdbx_description
1 polymer ?
#
loop_
_entity_poly.entity_id
_entity_poly.type
_entity_poly.pdbx_seq_one_letter_code
_entity_poly.pdbx_strand_id
1 'polypeptide(L)'
;YVFGRGSEEAEALASAGLAFEVVPGVTAAIAVPAYAGMPVTHRREAVRATMVTAHEAIKSDGPQVRWDLLAADPHASLLGYMGVTSLPGVVEKLLAGGLDPATPAAMISRGTTSAQHVVRATVAGLPRAVVEAELEPPALFIIGPTVRHADRLDWFGGRPLQGERLTMVAPAGALGEVLELAGAEIVEIPLPATPASRVVMGALPLTGCVFCDPEAVEALDEERLGLGWGHEVVAWCVTPEAAGRARRAGWRNIEELNAPVTGEQLVSALRAKGRREK
;
A
#
# COMPACT_ATOMS: atom_id res chain seq x y z
N TYR A 1 2.69 -1.06 19.05
CA TYR A 1 3.40 0.00 19.81
C TYR A 1 3.36 1.39 19.20
N VAL A 2 3.05 1.57 17.90
CA VAL A 2 2.77 2.90 17.32
C VAL A 2 1.29 2.95 16.94
N PHE A 3 0.49 3.77 17.62
CA PHE A 3 -0.96 3.97 17.39
C PHE A 3 -1.81 2.70 17.21
N GLY A 4 -1.35 1.55 17.70
CA GLY A 4 -1.97 0.25 17.51
C GLY A 4 -2.27 -0.49 18.80
N ARG A 5 -2.29 0.21 19.95
CA ARG A 5 -2.69 -0.30 21.28
C ARG A 5 -1.92 -1.52 21.83
N GLY A 6 -0.90 -2.03 21.15
CA GLY A 6 -0.14 -3.19 21.63
C GLY A 6 0.53 -3.06 23.00
N SER A 7 0.70 -1.86 23.55
CA SER A 7 1.11 -1.68 24.95
C SER A 7 0.01 -2.07 25.93
N GLU A 8 -1.25 -1.74 25.64
CA GLU A 8 -2.42 -2.12 26.46
C GLU A 8 -2.60 -3.65 26.48
N GLU A 9 -2.39 -4.31 25.33
CA GLU A 9 -2.41 -5.77 25.23
C GLU A 9 -1.28 -6.41 26.06
N ALA A 10 -0.07 -5.88 25.97
CA ALA A 10 1.08 -6.35 26.73
C ALA A 10 0.90 -6.15 28.25
N GLU A 11 0.35 -5.00 28.68
CA GLU A 11 0.01 -4.73 30.08
C GLU A 11 -1.01 -5.74 30.62
N ALA A 12 -2.01 -6.13 29.82
CA ALA A 12 -2.97 -7.16 30.19
C ALA A 12 -2.31 -8.54 30.38
N LEU A 13 -1.42 -8.95 29.47
CA LEU A 13 -0.67 -10.19 29.58
C LEU A 13 0.27 -10.19 30.80
N ALA A 14 1.00 -9.10 31.01
CA ALA A 14 1.87 -8.91 32.17
C ALA A 14 1.08 -9.02 33.49
N SER A 15 -0.10 -8.38 33.56
CA SER A 15 -0.98 -8.43 34.73
C SER A 15 -1.51 -9.84 35.02
N ALA A 16 -1.66 -10.67 33.98
CA ALA A 16 -2.05 -12.07 34.09
C ALA A 16 -0.87 -13.03 34.37
N GLY A 17 0.36 -12.53 34.48
CA GLY A 17 1.56 -13.35 34.66
C GLY A 17 1.92 -14.21 33.44
N LEU A 18 1.44 -13.83 32.25
CA LEU A 18 1.71 -14.55 31.00
C LEU A 18 2.95 -13.99 30.32
N ALA A 19 3.85 -14.89 29.89
CA ALA A 19 5.01 -14.50 29.11
C ALA A 19 4.59 -14.02 27.71
N PHE A 20 5.24 -12.97 27.22
CA PHE A 20 5.02 -12.43 25.88
C PHE A 20 6.32 -11.88 25.30
N GLU A 21 6.34 -11.75 23.97
CA GLU A 21 7.41 -11.10 23.22
C GLU A 21 6.80 -9.99 22.36
N VAL A 22 7.56 -8.90 22.16
CA VAL A 22 7.20 -7.83 21.23
C VAL A 22 8.14 -7.91 20.03
N VAL A 23 7.61 -8.34 18.89
CA VAL A 23 8.34 -8.34 17.61
C VAL A 23 8.04 -7.02 16.88
N PRO A 24 9.03 -6.12 16.70
CA PRO A 24 8.81 -4.84 16.05
C PRO A 24 8.57 -4.99 14.54
N GLY A 25 7.63 -4.21 14.01
CA GLY A 25 7.38 -4.10 12.57
C GLY A 25 7.82 -2.76 11.99
N VAL A 26 7.81 -2.64 10.67
CA VAL A 26 8.06 -1.37 9.96
C VAL A 26 6.81 -0.51 10.01
N THR A 27 6.92 0.69 10.58
CA THR A 27 5.77 1.59 10.76
C THR A 27 5.40 2.34 9.49
N ALA A 28 4.10 2.57 9.27
CA ALA A 28 3.61 3.28 8.08
C ALA A 28 4.20 4.70 7.94
N ALA A 29 4.41 5.42 9.05
CA ALA A 29 5.05 6.74 9.06
C ALA A 29 6.41 6.78 8.36
N ILE A 30 7.13 5.66 8.32
CA ILE A 30 8.45 5.57 7.67
C ILE A 30 8.31 4.91 6.29
N ALA A 31 7.65 3.74 6.24
CA ALA A 31 7.55 2.95 5.03
C ALA A 31 6.78 3.67 3.91
N VAL A 32 5.62 4.23 4.24
CA VAL A 32 4.71 4.79 3.22
C VAL A 32 5.32 6.01 2.51
N PRO A 33 5.89 7.01 3.22
CA PRO A 33 6.59 8.11 2.55
C PRO A 33 7.80 7.62 1.74
N ALA A 34 8.56 6.64 2.24
CA ALA A 34 9.71 6.10 1.51
C ALA A 34 9.32 5.43 0.19
N TYR A 35 8.17 4.73 0.15
CA TYR A 35 7.59 4.15 -1.07
C TYR A 35 6.91 5.21 -1.97
N ALA A 36 6.74 6.44 -1.50
CA ALA A 36 6.27 7.57 -2.30
C ALA A 36 7.40 8.54 -2.68
N GLY A 37 8.67 8.17 -2.43
CA GLY A 37 9.83 9.03 -2.71
C GLY A 37 9.98 10.23 -1.77
N MET A 38 9.33 10.22 -0.61
CA MET A 38 9.31 11.30 0.36
C MET A 38 10.11 10.88 1.60
N PRO A 39 11.38 11.26 1.74
CA PRO A 39 12.14 10.91 2.92
C PRO A 39 11.55 11.62 4.15
N VAL A 40 11.43 10.92 5.28
CA VAL A 40 10.86 11.51 6.51
C VAL A 40 11.81 12.50 7.19
N THR A 41 13.10 12.47 6.83
CA THR A 41 14.12 13.44 7.25
C THR A 41 15.02 13.76 6.08
N HIS A 42 15.61 14.95 6.08
CA HIS A 42 16.61 15.36 5.10
C HIS A 42 17.55 16.38 5.75
N ARG A 43 18.86 16.11 5.71
CA ARG A 43 19.88 16.80 6.54
C ARG A 43 19.83 18.33 6.48
N ARG A 44 19.42 18.90 5.34
CA ARG A 44 19.38 20.36 5.12
C ARG A 44 17.99 20.97 5.27
N GLU A 45 16.95 20.15 5.39
CA GLU A 45 15.56 20.59 5.28
C GLU A 45 14.73 20.17 6.49
N ALA A 46 14.72 18.88 6.83
CA ALA A 46 13.95 18.34 7.96
C ALA A 46 14.84 17.44 8.84
N VAL A 47 15.22 17.93 10.01
CA VAL A 47 16.02 17.19 11.00
C VAL A 47 15.15 16.57 12.10
N ARG A 48 13.83 16.78 12.03
CA ARG A 48 12.82 16.24 12.94
C ARG A 48 11.72 15.56 12.14
N ALA A 49 11.20 14.47 12.68
CA ALA A 49 10.00 13.81 12.18
C ALA A 49 9.04 13.63 13.36
N THR A 50 7.81 14.12 13.21
CA THR A 50 6.79 14.05 14.27
C THR A 50 5.65 13.17 13.81
N MET A 51 5.39 12.09 14.54
CA MET A 51 4.25 11.21 14.30
C MET A 51 3.07 11.63 15.17
N VAL A 52 1.91 11.83 14.55
CA VAL A 52 0.67 12.23 15.25
C VAL A 52 -0.50 11.35 14.81
N THR A 53 -1.49 11.21 15.70
CA THR A 53 -2.84 10.78 15.32
C THR A 53 -3.67 12.01 15.04
N ALA A 54 -4.34 12.06 13.88
CA ALA A 54 -5.29 13.13 13.57
C ALA A 54 -6.59 13.02 14.38
N HIS A 55 -6.85 11.83 14.94
CA HIS A 55 -7.96 11.56 15.84
C HIS A 55 -7.49 11.80 17.28
N GLU A 56 -7.90 12.94 17.85
CA GLU A 56 -7.68 13.22 19.27
C GLU A 56 -8.79 12.56 20.09
N ALA A 57 -8.43 11.77 21.12
CA ALA A 57 -9.42 11.36 22.10
C ALA A 57 -9.86 12.60 22.90
N ILE A 58 -11.16 12.88 22.93
CA ILE A 58 -11.73 14.03 23.65
C ILE A 58 -11.29 13.95 25.11
N LYS A 59 -10.41 14.86 25.53
CA LYS A 59 -10.06 15.09 26.93
C LYS A 59 -10.58 16.43 27.38
N SER A 60 -10.88 16.54 28.67
CA SER A 60 -11.45 17.73 29.31
C SER A 60 -10.51 18.94 29.36
N ASP A 61 -9.21 18.75 29.14
CA ASP A 61 -8.17 19.74 29.51
C ASP A 61 -7.45 20.36 28.30
N GLY A 62 -8.11 20.43 27.14
CA GLY A 62 -7.57 21.03 25.92
C GLY A 62 -7.07 20.04 24.86
N PRO A 63 -6.52 20.54 23.74
CA PRO A 63 -6.11 19.69 22.62
C PRO A 63 -4.92 18.80 23.01
N GLN A 64 -4.93 17.54 22.58
CA GLN A 64 -3.83 16.62 22.86
C GLN A 64 -2.58 16.96 22.04
N VAL A 65 -2.77 17.58 20.87
CA VAL A 65 -1.70 17.95 19.95
C VAL A 65 -1.57 19.46 19.91
N ARG A 66 -0.36 19.95 20.16
CA ARG A 66 0.02 21.37 20.06
C ARG A 66 0.34 21.75 18.62
N TRP A 67 -0.71 21.86 17.81
CA TRP A 67 -0.62 22.19 16.38
C TRP A 67 0.11 23.51 16.11
N ASP A 68 0.01 24.46 17.02
CA ASP A 68 0.73 25.74 16.98
C ASP A 68 2.26 25.55 17.02
N LEU A 69 2.76 24.64 17.86
CA LEU A 69 4.19 24.35 17.94
C LEU A 69 4.67 23.57 16.72
N LEU A 70 3.84 22.69 16.17
CA LEU A 70 4.16 21.93 14.96
C LEU A 70 4.19 22.83 13.72
N ALA A 71 3.26 23.78 13.63
CA ALA A 71 3.22 24.77 12.55
C ALA A 71 4.45 25.69 12.54
N ALA A 72 5.02 25.98 13.71
CA ALA A 72 6.16 26.87 13.88
C ALA A 72 7.53 26.20 13.59
N ASP A 73 7.59 24.90 13.30
CA ASP A 73 8.83 24.18 13.05
C ASP A 73 9.05 23.91 11.54
N PRO A 74 9.74 24.81 10.81
CA PRO A 74 10.00 24.63 9.39
C PRO A 74 10.98 23.50 9.08
N HIS A 75 11.62 22.92 10.10
CA HIS A 75 12.63 21.87 9.98
C HIS A 75 12.10 20.49 10.42
N ALA A 76 10.77 20.33 10.41
CA ALA A 76 10.11 19.07 10.70
C ALA A 76 9.30 18.54 9.51
N SER A 77 9.22 17.22 9.42
CA SER A 77 8.20 16.52 8.64
C SER A 77 7.14 15.97 9.60
N LEU A 78 5.89 16.39 9.39
CA LEU A 78 4.74 15.97 10.17
C LEU A 78 4.07 14.77 9.50
N LEU A 79 3.97 13.65 10.21
CA LEU A 79 3.46 12.37 9.73
C LEU A 79 2.18 12.02 10.49
N GLY A 80 1.04 12.02 9.79
CA GLY A 80 -0.27 11.87 10.39
C GLY A 80 -0.97 10.56 10.07
N TYR A 81 -1.35 9.83 11.11
CA TYR A 81 -2.19 8.64 11.05
C TYR A 81 -3.68 9.00 11.13
N MET A 82 -4.53 8.12 10.58
CA MET A 82 -6.00 8.23 10.65
C MET A 82 -6.50 9.57 10.12
N GLY A 83 -5.87 10.04 9.05
CA GLY A 83 -5.99 11.43 8.61
C GLY A 83 -7.13 11.73 7.66
N VAL A 84 -7.70 10.75 6.93
CA VAL A 84 -8.60 11.02 5.78
C VAL A 84 -9.74 11.98 6.14
N THR A 85 -10.51 11.66 7.16
CA THR A 85 -11.66 12.47 7.58
C THR A 85 -11.27 13.67 8.45
N SER A 86 -10.14 13.59 9.15
CA SER A 86 -9.68 14.63 10.08
C SER A 86 -8.75 15.67 9.44
N LEU A 87 -8.28 15.44 8.22
CA LEU A 87 -7.31 16.28 7.51
C LEU A 87 -7.76 17.75 7.39
N PRO A 88 -9.02 18.09 7.04
CA PRO A 88 -9.45 19.49 6.97
C PRO A 88 -9.22 20.24 8.29
N GLY A 89 -9.58 19.64 9.43
CA GLY A 89 -9.39 20.23 10.75
C GLY A 89 -7.93 20.32 11.18
N VAL A 90 -7.09 19.35 10.80
CA VAL A 90 -5.64 19.42 11.01
C VAL A 90 -5.04 20.60 10.23
N VAL A 91 -5.39 20.74 8.96
CA VAL A 91 -4.91 21.84 8.10
C VAL A 91 -5.34 23.19 8.66
N GLU A 92 -6.61 23.35 9.06
CA GLU A 92 -7.10 24.59 9.68
C GLU A 92 -6.27 24.99 10.91
N LYS A 93 -6.02 24.04 11.82
CA LYS A 93 -5.22 24.29 13.03
C LYS A 93 -3.76 24.63 12.71
N LEU A 94 -3.15 23.97 11.73
CA LEU A 94 -1.78 24.27 11.31
C LEU A 94 -1.66 25.65 10.66
N LEU A 95 -2.62 26.03 9.81
CA LEU A 95 -2.66 27.36 9.20
C LEU A 95 -2.89 28.45 10.26
N ALA A 96 -3.79 28.23 11.21
CA ALA A 96 -4.00 29.13 12.36
C ALA A 96 -2.74 29.24 13.24
N GLY A 97 -1.95 28.17 13.33
CA GLY A 97 -0.64 28.14 13.99
C GLY A 97 0.49 28.84 13.21
N GLY A 98 0.21 29.37 12.01
CA GLY A 98 1.18 30.14 11.22
C GLY A 98 1.98 29.32 10.22
N LEU A 99 1.61 28.05 9.93
CA LEU A 99 2.25 27.28 8.88
C LEU A 99 2.01 27.94 7.52
N ASP A 100 3.05 28.04 6.69
CA ASP A 100 2.93 28.59 5.34
C ASP A 100 1.91 27.76 4.52
N PRO A 101 0.83 28.38 3.99
CA PRO A 101 -0.16 27.71 3.14
C PRO A 101 0.42 26.99 1.91
N ALA A 102 1.60 27.40 1.45
CA ALA A 102 2.33 26.81 0.33
C ALA A 102 3.24 25.63 0.74
N THR A 103 3.28 25.27 2.02
CA THR A 103 4.06 24.13 2.52
C THR A 103 3.67 22.86 1.76
N PRO A 104 4.64 22.12 1.20
CA PRO A 104 4.36 20.87 0.50
C PRO A 104 3.72 19.83 1.42
N ALA A 105 2.71 19.14 0.90
CA ALA A 105 1.99 18.11 1.63
C ALA A 105 1.55 16.98 0.69
N ALA A 106 1.38 15.80 1.25
CA ALA A 106 0.85 14.65 0.52
C ALA A 106 -0.04 13.79 1.42
N MET A 107 -0.96 13.08 0.78
CA MET A 107 -1.77 12.03 1.38
C MET A 107 -1.56 10.75 0.58
N ILE A 108 -1.27 9.66 1.27
CA ILE A 108 -0.91 8.38 0.64
C ILE A 108 -1.81 7.30 1.22
N SER A 109 -2.72 6.74 0.41
CA SER A 109 -3.53 5.57 0.81
C SER A 109 -2.89 4.27 0.37
N ARG A 110 -3.20 3.21 1.13
CA ARG A 110 -2.78 1.82 0.82
C ARG A 110 -1.28 1.76 0.48
N GLY A 111 -0.47 2.49 1.24
CA GLY A 111 0.95 2.63 0.97
C GLY A 111 1.68 1.29 1.00
N THR A 112 2.74 1.20 0.20
CA THR A 112 3.56 -0.01 -0.02
C THR A 112 2.86 -1.20 -0.69
N THR A 113 1.58 -1.07 -1.06
CA THR A 113 0.85 -2.12 -1.79
C THR A 113 0.69 -1.76 -3.26
N SER A 114 0.22 -2.70 -4.07
CA SER A 114 -0.12 -2.40 -5.48
C SER A 114 -1.19 -1.31 -5.59
N ALA A 115 -2.08 -1.21 -4.61
CA ALA A 115 -3.16 -0.23 -4.56
C ALA A 115 -2.75 1.15 -3.99
N GLN A 116 -1.43 1.42 -3.85
CA GLN A 116 -0.93 2.70 -3.37
C GLN A 116 -1.41 3.85 -4.27
N HIS A 117 -2.02 4.86 -3.66
CA HIS A 117 -2.43 6.09 -4.34
C HIS A 117 -1.86 7.31 -3.60
N VAL A 118 -1.14 8.16 -4.32
CA VAL A 118 -0.44 9.33 -3.77
C VAL A 118 -1.07 10.61 -4.33
N VAL A 119 -1.57 11.46 -3.44
CA VAL A 119 -2.05 12.81 -3.76
C VAL A 119 -1.09 13.82 -3.16
N ARG A 120 -0.51 14.69 -4.00
CA ARG A 120 0.38 15.79 -3.58
C ARG A 120 -0.29 17.12 -3.82
N ALA A 121 -0.13 18.04 -2.87
CA ALA A 121 -0.61 19.42 -2.97
C ALA A 121 0.18 20.33 -2.03
N THR A 122 -0.19 21.61 -1.96
CA THR A 122 0.17 22.43 -0.80
C THR A 122 -0.70 22.06 0.40
N VAL A 123 -0.26 22.35 1.62
CA VAL A 123 -1.02 22.05 2.83
C VAL A 123 -2.44 22.65 2.79
N ALA A 124 -2.59 23.87 2.25
CA ALA A 124 -3.90 24.51 2.09
C ALA A 124 -4.78 23.83 1.02
N GLY A 125 -4.18 23.26 -0.03
CA GLY A 125 -4.91 22.60 -1.12
C GLY A 125 -5.18 21.11 -0.89
N LEU A 126 -4.43 20.46 0.00
CA LEU A 126 -4.45 19.01 0.19
C LEU A 126 -5.85 18.46 0.54
N PRO A 127 -6.65 19.08 1.44
CA PRO A 127 -7.98 18.56 1.75
C PRO A 127 -8.88 18.45 0.51
N ARG A 128 -8.87 19.45 -0.37
CA ARG A 128 -9.65 19.43 -1.61
C ARG A 128 -9.13 18.36 -2.56
N ALA A 129 -7.81 18.29 -2.76
CA ALA A 129 -7.20 17.32 -3.65
C ALA A 129 -7.48 15.86 -3.22
N VAL A 130 -7.53 15.59 -1.92
CA VAL A 130 -7.86 14.26 -1.37
C VAL A 130 -9.31 13.86 -1.68
N VAL A 131 -10.25 14.82 -1.60
CA VAL A 131 -11.66 14.59 -1.95
C VAL A 131 -11.82 14.38 -3.46
N GLU A 132 -11.19 15.23 -4.28
CA GLU A 132 -11.23 15.13 -5.74
C GLU A 132 -10.65 13.81 -6.26
N ALA A 133 -9.67 13.26 -5.54
CA ALA A 133 -9.04 11.98 -5.86
C ALA A 133 -9.74 10.75 -5.24
N GLU A 134 -10.87 10.95 -4.55
CA GLU A 134 -11.66 9.91 -3.88
C GLU A 134 -10.80 8.98 -3.00
N LEU A 135 -9.85 9.57 -2.26
CA LEU A 135 -8.82 8.80 -1.59
C LEU A 135 -9.34 8.22 -0.26
N GLU A 136 -9.35 6.89 -0.18
CA GLU A 136 -9.94 6.15 0.94
C GLU A 136 -8.93 5.78 2.03
N PRO A 137 -9.40 5.52 3.27
CA PRO A 137 -8.61 4.85 4.29
C PRO A 137 -8.21 3.42 3.88
N PRO A 138 -7.12 2.87 4.46
CA PRO A 138 -6.17 3.52 5.35
C PRO A 138 -5.21 4.44 4.58
N ALA A 139 -4.91 5.61 5.16
CA ALA A 139 -4.01 6.58 4.55
C ALA A 139 -3.21 7.37 5.59
N LEU A 140 -2.02 7.81 5.18
CA LEU A 140 -1.08 8.61 5.95
C LEU A 140 -0.88 9.96 5.24
N PHE A 141 -0.94 11.07 5.98
CA PHE A 141 -0.46 12.34 5.44
C PHE A 141 0.97 12.63 5.87
N ILE A 142 1.69 13.34 5.01
CA ILE A 142 2.99 13.93 5.30
C ILE A 142 2.95 15.42 4.93
N ILE A 143 3.36 16.29 5.84
CA ILE A 143 3.44 17.75 5.62
C ILE A 143 4.86 18.19 5.95
N GLY A 144 5.50 18.90 5.04
CA GLY A 144 6.86 19.42 5.25
C GLY A 144 7.68 19.51 3.97
N PRO A 145 8.89 20.09 4.04
CA PRO A 145 9.72 20.36 2.86
C PRO A 145 10.10 19.08 2.10
N THR A 146 10.20 17.95 2.79
CA THR A 146 10.70 16.69 2.20
C THR A 146 9.76 16.07 1.15
N VAL A 147 8.49 16.48 1.12
CA VAL A 147 7.51 16.00 0.13
C VAL A 147 7.94 16.29 -1.30
N ARG A 148 8.66 17.39 -1.54
CA ARG A 148 9.13 17.78 -2.89
C ARG A 148 10.10 16.76 -3.51
N HIS A 149 10.76 15.93 -2.69
CA HIS A 149 11.70 14.93 -3.20
C HIS A 149 11.01 13.80 -3.99
N ALA A 150 9.69 13.63 -3.83
CA ALA A 150 8.91 12.67 -4.61
C ALA A 150 9.03 12.88 -6.12
N ASP A 151 9.28 14.12 -6.58
CA ASP A 151 9.49 14.42 -8.01
C ASP A 151 10.73 13.71 -8.59
N ARG A 152 11.67 13.29 -7.74
CA ARG A 152 12.96 12.70 -8.12
C ARG A 152 13.18 11.31 -7.55
N LEU A 153 12.56 10.99 -6.42
CA LEU A 153 12.84 9.78 -5.65
C LEU A 153 11.68 8.78 -5.65
N ASP A 154 10.58 9.04 -6.36
CA ASP A 154 9.50 8.06 -6.51
C ASP A 154 9.95 6.85 -7.35
N TRP A 155 10.60 5.92 -6.68
CA TRP A 155 11.16 4.70 -7.26
C TRP A 155 10.12 3.58 -7.42
N PHE A 156 8.99 3.66 -6.70
CA PHE A 156 7.97 2.62 -6.65
C PHE A 156 6.81 2.93 -7.60
N GLY A 157 6.30 4.17 -7.60
CA GLY A 157 5.21 4.60 -8.48
C GLY A 157 5.53 4.50 -9.97
N GLY A 158 6.82 4.59 -10.33
CA GLY A 158 7.30 4.47 -11.71
C GLY A 158 7.52 3.04 -12.21
N ARG A 159 7.30 2.01 -11.37
CA ARG A 159 7.60 0.63 -11.74
C ARG A 159 6.62 0.08 -12.80
N PRO A 160 7.06 -0.78 -13.74
CA PRO A 160 6.23 -1.27 -14.84
C PRO A 160 4.92 -1.93 -14.45
N LEU A 161 4.89 -2.62 -13.31
CA LEU A 161 3.76 -3.39 -12.79
C LEU A 161 3.17 -2.78 -11.51
N GLN A 162 3.46 -1.50 -11.22
CA GLN A 162 2.76 -0.82 -10.13
C GLN A 162 1.26 -0.81 -10.43
N GLY A 163 0.44 -1.18 -9.43
CA GLY A 163 -1.00 -1.40 -9.62
C GLY A 163 -1.38 -2.87 -9.79
N GLU A 164 -0.43 -3.74 -10.15
CA GLU A 164 -0.71 -5.16 -10.36
C GLU A 164 -0.64 -5.92 -9.03
N ARG A 165 -1.70 -6.68 -8.74
CA ARG A 165 -1.77 -7.61 -7.61
C ARG A 165 -2.03 -9.00 -8.15
N LEU A 166 -0.98 -9.81 -8.21
CA LEU A 166 -1.00 -11.11 -8.87
C LEU A 166 -0.95 -12.22 -7.85
N THR A 167 -1.76 -13.25 -8.04
CA THR A 167 -1.69 -14.47 -7.24
C THR A 167 -0.93 -15.57 -7.96
N MET A 168 -0.17 -16.37 -7.20
CA MET A 168 0.63 -17.49 -7.69
C MET A 168 0.58 -18.63 -6.68
N VAL A 169 0.65 -19.88 -7.14
CA VAL A 169 0.88 -21.01 -6.24
C VAL A 169 2.29 -20.90 -5.64
N ALA A 170 2.39 -21.06 -4.32
CA ALA A 170 3.65 -21.02 -3.61
C ALA A 170 4.46 -22.31 -3.82
N PRO A 171 5.80 -22.23 -3.98
CA PRO A 171 6.58 -21.01 -4.11
C PRO A 171 6.55 -20.45 -5.55
N ALA A 172 6.44 -19.12 -5.67
CA ALA A 172 6.48 -18.39 -6.95
C ALA A 172 7.87 -18.40 -7.59
N GLY A 173 8.92 -18.61 -6.78
CA GLY A 173 10.31 -18.74 -7.23
C GLY A 173 10.81 -17.54 -8.04
N ALA A 174 11.74 -17.79 -8.95
CA ALA A 174 12.39 -16.75 -9.75
C ALA A 174 11.41 -15.90 -10.59
N LEU A 175 10.27 -16.47 -10.99
CA LEU A 175 9.26 -15.72 -11.74
C LEU A 175 8.58 -14.67 -10.85
N GLY A 176 8.18 -15.06 -9.64
CA GLY A 176 7.62 -14.15 -8.63
C GLY A 176 8.58 -13.00 -8.32
N GLU A 177 9.85 -13.30 -8.08
CA GLU A 177 10.89 -12.30 -7.78
C GLU A 177 11.01 -11.25 -8.90
N VAL A 178 10.99 -11.67 -10.17
CA VAL A 178 11.07 -10.74 -11.31
C VAL A 178 9.84 -9.82 -11.36
N LEU A 179 8.65 -10.35 -11.06
CA LEU A 179 7.42 -9.57 -11.04
C LEU A 179 7.40 -8.55 -9.89
N GLU A 180 7.86 -8.94 -8.69
CA GLU A 180 7.99 -8.03 -7.54
C GLU A 180 9.02 -6.92 -7.80
N LEU A 181 10.16 -7.27 -8.38
CA LEU A 181 11.17 -6.28 -8.82
C LEU A 181 10.58 -5.31 -9.84
N ALA A 182 9.69 -5.79 -10.72
CA ALA A 182 8.96 -4.96 -11.66
C ALA A 182 7.77 -4.20 -11.04
N GLY A 183 7.50 -4.35 -9.74
CA GLY A 183 6.55 -3.55 -8.97
C GLY A 183 5.18 -4.19 -8.70
N ALA A 184 4.99 -5.46 -9.09
CA ALA A 184 3.77 -6.18 -8.75
C ALA A 184 3.76 -6.57 -7.26
N GLU A 185 2.57 -6.62 -6.66
CA GLU A 185 2.36 -7.30 -5.39
C GLU A 185 2.03 -8.77 -5.67
N ILE A 186 2.93 -9.68 -5.27
CA ILE A 186 2.73 -11.12 -5.44
C ILE A 186 2.11 -11.72 -4.17
N VAL A 187 1.00 -12.42 -4.38
CA VAL A 187 0.28 -13.15 -3.34
C VAL A 187 0.52 -14.62 -3.54
N GLU A 188 1.46 -15.18 -2.79
CA GLU A 188 1.76 -16.61 -2.86
C GLU A 188 0.75 -17.44 -2.05
N ILE A 189 0.18 -18.46 -2.68
CA ILE A 189 -0.84 -19.32 -2.09
C ILE A 189 -0.27 -20.72 -1.84
N PRO A 190 -0.10 -21.15 -0.58
CA PRO A 190 0.26 -22.52 -0.28
C PRO A 190 -0.88 -23.47 -0.67
N LEU A 191 -0.55 -24.68 -1.11
CA LEU A 191 -1.53 -25.72 -1.39
C LEU A 191 -1.50 -26.83 -0.33
N PRO A 192 -2.67 -27.25 0.20
CA PRO A 192 -3.99 -26.67 -0.04
C PRO A 192 -4.12 -25.26 0.58
N ALA A 193 -4.98 -24.42 0.00
CA ALA A 193 -5.19 -23.05 0.46
C ALA A 193 -5.65 -23.01 1.92
N THR A 194 -4.97 -22.19 2.72
CA THR A 194 -5.23 -22.05 4.15
C THR A 194 -6.26 -20.95 4.43
N PRO A 195 -6.93 -20.95 5.60
CA PRO A 195 -7.75 -19.82 6.00
C PRO A 195 -6.99 -18.48 5.97
N ALA A 196 -5.70 -18.49 6.35
CA ALA A 196 -4.85 -17.31 6.32
C ALA A 196 -4.61 -16.80 4.89
N SER A 197 -4.29 -17.68 3.94
CA SER A 197 -4.07 -17.27 2.55
C SER A 197 -5.34 -16.71 1.91
N ARG A 198 -6.53 -17.22 2.27
CA ARG A 198 -7.81 -16.64 1.82
C ARG A 198 -8.06 -15.24 2.36
N VAL A 199 -7.69 -14.97 3.61
CA VAL A 199 -7.74 -13.61 4.18
C VAL A 199 -6.80 -12.68 3.42
N VAL A 200 -5.57 -13.12 3.12
CA VAL A 200 -4.61 -12.31 2.34
C VAL A 200 -5.11 -12.06 0.92
N MET A 201 -5.66 -13.07 0.23
CA MET A 201 -6.28 -12.88 -1.09
C MET A 201 -7.39 -11.84 -1.04
N GLY A 202 -8.28 -11.93 -0.04
CA GLY A 202 -9.42 -11.04 0.12
C GLY A 202 -9.11 -9.63 0.65
N ALA A 203 -7.86 -9.35 1.06
CA ALA A 203 -7.49 -8.07 1.63
C ALA A 203 -7.57 -6.91 0.61
N LEU A 204 -7.26 -7.18 -0.66
CA LEU A 204 -7.36 -6.26 -1.79
C LEU A 204 -7.73 -7.02 -3.07
N PRO A 205 -8.42 -6.39 -4.04
CA PRO A 205 -8.73 -7.03 -5.31
C PRO A 205 -7.48 -7.53 -6.03
N LEU A 206 -7.56 -8.73 -6.61
CA LEU A 206 -6.53 -9.26 -7.51
C LEU A 206 -6.73 -8.68 -8.91
N THR A 207 -5.63 -8.41 -9.60
CA THR A 207 -5.64 -8.03 -11.03
C THR A 207 -5.43 -9.24 -11.93
N GLY A 208 -4.73 -10.27 -11.43
CA GLY A 208 -4.46 -11.47 -12.20
C GLY A 208 -4.00 -12.67 -11.37
N CYS A 209 -3.94 -13.81 -12.03
CA CYS A 209 -3.35 -15.04 -11.56
C CYS A 209 -2.33 -15.53 -12.58
N VAL A 210 -1.12 -15.89 -12.13
CA VAL A 210 -0.08 -16.45 -13.02
C VAL A 210 -0.04 -17.96 -12.86
N PHE A 211 -0.30 -18.67 -13.96
CA PHE A 211 -0.32 -20.13 -14.02
C PHE A 211 0.90 -20.67 -14.75
N CYS A 212 1.79 -21.30 -13.99
CA CYS A 212 3.00 -21.96 -14.49
C CYS A 212 2.71 -23.34 -15.08
N ASP A 213 1.69 -24.02 -14.58
CA ASP A 213 1.35 -25.40 -14.93
C ASP A 213 -0.17 -25.65 -14.79
N PRO A 214 -0.69 -26.76 -15.38
CA PRO A 214 -2.11 -27.11 -15.29
C PRO A 214 -2.62 -27.42 -13.88
N GLU A 215 -1.77 -27.93 -12.99
CA GLU A 215 -2.12 -28.27 -11.61
C GLU A 215 -2.43 -27.00 -10.80
N ALA A 216 -1.65 -25.93 -10.99
CA ALA A 216 -1.88 -24.62 -10.39
C ALA A 216 -3.24 -24.04 -10.80
N VAL A 217 -3.67 -24.28 -12.04
CA VAL A 217 -5.00 -23.87 -12.52
C VAL A 217 -6.10 -24.57 -11.73
N GLU A 218 -6.02 -25.89 -11.57
CA GLU A 218 -7.04 -26.64 -10.82
C GLU A 218 -7.10 -26.19 -9.35
N ALA A 219 -5.94 -26.02 -8.74
CA ALA A 219 -5.85 -25.65 -7.34
C ALA A 219 -6.42 -24.27 -7.01
N LEU A 220 -6.23 -23.28 -7.90
CA LEU A 220 -6.77 -21.93 -7.70
C LEU A 220 -8.17 -21.75 -8.29
N ASP A 221 -8.65 -22.65 -9.15
CA ASP A 221 -10.03 -22.59 -9.65
C ASP A 221 -11.06 -22.73 -8.52
N GLU A 222 -10.75 -23.54 -7.50
CA GLU A 222 -11.57 -23.70 -6.29
C GLU A 222 -11.72 -22.39 -5.51
N GLU A 223 -10.72 -21.50 -5.57
CA GLU A 223 -10.71 -20.23 -4.85
C GLU A 223 -11.37 -19.08 -5.61
N ARG A 224 -11.73 -19.28 -6.89
CA ARG A 224 -12.20 -18.23 -7.81
C ARG A 224 -13.50 -17.52 -7.39
N LEU A 225 -14.28 -18.13 -6.48
CA LEU A 225 -15.50 -17.53 -5.91
C LEU A 225 -15.24 -16.81 -4.58
N GLY A 226 -13.99 -16.78 -4.11
CA GLY A 226 -13.58 -16.14 -2.87
C GLY A 226 -13.46 -14.61 -2.98
N LEU A 227 -13.27 -13.97 -1.82
CA LEU A 227 -13.00 -12.53 -1.75
C LEU A 227 -11.68 -12.19 -2.47
N GLY A 228 -11.65 -11.04 -3.14
CA GLY A 228 -10.51 -10.59 -3.96
C GLY A 228 -10.54 -11.08 -5.41
N TRP A 229 -11.34 -12.11 -5.72
CA TRP A 229 -11.55 -12.60 -7.07
C TRP A 229 -12.70 -11.85 -7.75
N GLY A 230 -12.36 -11.00 -8.71
CA GLY A 230 -13.32 -10.27 -9.55
C GLY A 230 -13.47 -10.86 -10.94
N HIS A 231 -14.49 -10.44 -11.68
CA HIS A 231 -14.65 -10.81 -13.10
C HIS A 231 -13.52 -10.29 -14.00
N GLU A 232 -12.80 -9.28 -13.55
CA GLU A 232 -11.68 -8.66 -14.27
C GLU A 232 -10.38 -9.47 -14.16
N VAL A 233 -10.28 -10.43 -13.21
CA VAL A 233 -9.04 -11.18 -12.96
C VAL A 233 -8.61 -11.94 -14.21
N VAL A 234 -7.38 -11.68 -14.64
CA VAL A 234 -6.78 -12.29 -15.82
C VAL A 234 -5.98 -13.54 -15.45
N ALA A 235 -6.24 -14.67 -16.10
CA ALA A 235 -5.40 -15.86 -16.07
C ALA A 235 -4.23 -15.73 -17.05
N TRP A 236 -3.05 -15.43 -16.52
CA TRP A 236 -1.79 -15.37 -17.26
C TRP A 236 -1.17 -16.77 -17.31
N CYS A 237 -1.41 -17.48 -18.40
CA CYS A 237 -0.91 -18.85 -18.58
C CYS A 237 0.42 -18.80 -19.33
N VAL A 238 1.51 -19.17 -18.65
CA VAL A 238 2.86 -19.17 -19.25
C VAL A 238 3.17 -20.45 -20.05
N THR A 239 2.24 -21.40 -20.07
CA THR A 239 2.30 -22.63 -20.86
C THR A 239 0.98 -22.88 -21.62
N PRO A 240 1.02 -23.49 -22.82
CA PRO A 240 -0.19 -23.89 -23.55
C PRO A 240 -1.07 -24.88 -22.78
N GLU A 241 -0.45 -25.75 -21.97
CA GLU A 241 -1.16 -26.73 -21.15
C GLU A 241 -1.98 -26.05 -20.05
N ALA A 242 -1.39 -25.05 -19.36
CA ALA A 242 -2.10 -24.24 -18.37
C ALA A 242 -3.24 -23.46 -19.04
N ALA A 243 -3.00 -22.85 -20.22
CA ALA A 243 -4.03 -22.15 -20.98
C ALA A 243 -5.19 -23.08 -21.38
N GLY A 244 -4.87 -24.29 -21.86
CA GLY A 244 -5.86 -25.32 -22.18
C GLY A 244 -6.68 -25.74 -20.95
N ARG A 245 -6.04 -25.88 -19.79
CA ARG A 245 -6.73 -26.20 -18.53
C ARG A 245 -7.63 -25.06 -18.07
N ALA A 246 -7.16 -23.81 -18.11
CA ALA A 246 -7.94 -22.63 -17.75
C ALA A 246 -9.19 -22.47 -18.62
N ARG A 247 -9.07 -22.72 -19.94
CA ARG A 247 -10.22 -22.76 -20.86
C ARG A 247 -11.24 -23.81 -20.47
N ARG A 248 -10.80 -25.03 -20.13
CA ARG A 248 -11.69 -26.11 -19.69
C ARG A 248 -12.37 -25.81 -18.35
N ALA A 249 -11.68 -25.13 -17.44
CA ALA A 249 -12.22 -24.65 -16.17
C ALA A 249 -13.12 -23.39 -16.31
N GLY A 250 -13.35 -22.92 -17.55
CA GLY A 250 -14.28 -21.83 -17.84
C GLY A 250 -13.77 -20.43 -17.48
N TRP A 251 -12.45 -20.24 -17.41
CA TRP A 251 -11.87 -18.91 -17.26
C TRP A 251 -12.20 -18.04 -18.47
N ARG A 252 -12.64 -16.80 -18.21
CA ARG A 252 -13.09 -15.88 -19.26
C ARG A 252 -11.95 -15.04 -19.82
N ASN A 253 -11.11 -14.49 -18.93
CA ASN A 253 -10.01 -13.62 -19.28
C ASN A 253 -8.71 -14.43 -19.24
N ILE A 254 -8.31 -15.03 -20.36
CA ILE A 254 -7.10 -15.84 -20.45
C ILE A 254 -6.11 -15.17 -21.40
N GLU A 255 -4.91 -14.91 -20.90
CA GLU A 255 -3.76 -14.51 -21.71
C GLU A 255 -2.80 -15.70 -21.78
N GLU A 256 -2.66 -16.26 -22.99
CA GLU A 256 -1.71 -17.35 -23.25
C GLU A 256 -0.40 -16.75 -23.76
N LEU A 257 0.68 -17.05 -23.05
CA LEU A 257 2.03 -16.67 -23.44
C LEU A 257 2.74 -17.93 -23.95
N ASN A 258 3.14 -17.93 -25.23
CA ASN A 258 3.76 -19.09 -25.87
C ASN A 258 5.15 -19.37 -25.26
N ALA A 259 5.35 -20.60 -24.76
CA ALA A 259 6.50 -21.02 -23.95
C ALA A 259 7.86 -21.07 -24.68
N PRO A 260 9.00 -21.09 -23.94
CA PRO A 260 9.15 -20.70 -22.53
C PRO A 260 9.30 -19.17 -22.40
N VAL A 261 8.50 -18.58 -21.51
CA VAL A 261 8.42 -17.13 -21.30
C VAL A 261 9.35 -16.74 -20.18
N THR A 262 10.31 -15.87 -20.46
CA THR A 262 11.14 -15.24 -19.44
C THR A 262 10.31 -14.28 -18.57
N GLY A 263 10.72 -14.03 -17.33
CA GLY A 263 10.01 -13.08 -16.47
C GLY A 263 9.87 -11.68 -17.12
N GLU A 264 10.87 -11.24 -17.88
CA GLU A 264 10.82 -9.96 -18.60
C GLU A 264 9.74 -9.92 -19.70
N GLN A 265 9.53 -11.04 -20.40
CA GLN A 265 8.46 -11.15 -21.39
C GLN A 265 7.08 -11.09 -20.73
N LEU A 266 6.92 -11.74 -19.57
CA LEU A 266 5.68 -11.66 -18.79
C LEU A 266 5.42 -10.23 -18.29
N VAL A 267 6.45 -9.55 -17.74
CA VAL A 267 6.36 -8.13 -17.34
C VAL A 267 5.92 -7.25 -18.51
N SER A 268 6.49 -7.49 -19.70
CA SER A 268 6.15 -6.72 -20.90
C SER A 268 4.70 -6.94 -21.34
N ALA A 269 4.20 -8.19 -21.24
CA ALA A 269 2.84 -8.54 -21.58
C ALA A 269 1.82 -7.94 -20.60
N LEU A 270 2.05 -8.07 -19.30
CA LEU A 270 1.25 -7.46 -18.23
C LEU A 270 1.13 -5.94 -18.43
N ARG A 271 2.28 -5.27 -18.63
CA ARG A 271 2.32 -3.81 -18.87
C ARG A 271 1.54 -3.39 -20.12
N ALA A 272 1.60 -4.17 -21.19
CA ALA A 272 0.90 -3.85 -22.43
C ALA A 272 -0.63 -3.91 -22.27
N LYS A 273 -1.12 -4.82 -21.41
CA LYS A 273 -2.55 -4.96 -21.12
C LYS A 273 -3.07 -3.85 -20.21
N GLY A 274 -2.38 -3.54 -19.11
CA GLY A 274 -2.78 -2.46 -18.19
C GLY A 274 -2.86 -1.07 -18.85
N ARG A 275 -2.18 -0.86 -19.99
CA ARG A 275 -2.29 0.36 -20.82
C ARG A 275 -3.51 0.40 -21.74
N ARG A 276 -4.16 -0.74 -22.01
CA ARG A 276 -5.36 -0.82 -22.87
C ARG A 276 -6.65 -0.59 -22.08
N GLU A 277 -6.59 -0.76 -20.76
CA GLU A 277 -7.73 -0.66 -19.84
C GLU A 277 -7.82 0.70 -19.12
N LYS A 278 -6.76 1.53 -19.20
CA LYS A 278 -6.73 2.94 -18.71
C LYS A 278 -6.95 3.92 -19.87
#